data_AF-F6ICT1-F1
#
_entry.id   AF-F6ICT1-F1
#
_cell.length_a   1.000
_cell.length_b   1.000
_cell.length_c   1.000
_cell.angle_alpha   90.00
_cell.angle_beta   90.00
_cell.angle_gamma   90.00
#
_symmetry.space_group_name_H-M   'P 1'
#
loop_
_entity.id
_entity.type
_entity.pdbx_description
1 polymer ?
#
loop_
_entity_poly.entity_id
_entity_poly.type
_entity_poly.pdbx_seq_one_letter_code
_entity_poly.pdbx_strand_id
1 'polypeptide(L)'
;MLKALRHATKLLLLGATALAGVAQADTGGKSTTATIHADTPGPVYNKDIFTQFAEHLGNGIYGGLWVGKDSKIPNTNGFRNDVVSALRDLSVPVIRWPGGCFAD
;
A
#
# COMPACT_ATOMS: atom_id res chain seq x y z
N MET A 1 15.97 -36.68 -16.97
CA MET A 1 14.49 -36.53 -16.94
C MET A 1 14.02 -35.41 -15.99
N LEU A 2 14.57 -35.25 -14.78
CA LEU A 2 14.18 -34.16 -13.86
C LEU A 2 14.52 -32.72 -14.33
N LYS A 3 15.57 -32.52 -15.14
CA LYS A 3 15.94 -31.18 -15.65
C LYS A 3 14.96 -30.66 -16.71
N ALA A 4 14.38 -31.52 -17.54
CA ALA A 4 13.38 -31.13 -18.55
C ALA A 4 12.08 -30.66 -17.91
N LEU A 5 11.66 -31.29 -16.80
CA LEU A 5 10.47 -30.93 -16.03
C LEU A 5 10.60 -29.52 -15.41
N ARG A 6 11.80 -29.14 -14.96
CA ARG A 6 12.08 -27.81 -14.36
C ARG A 6 12.02 -26.65 -15.37
N HIS A 7 12.25 -26.91 -16.65
CA HIS A 7 12.15 -25.88 -17.69
C HIS A 7 10.70 -25.70 -18.17
N ALA A 8 9.91 -26.78 -18.19
CA ALA A 8 8.48 -26.72 -18.46
C ALA A 8 7.71 -25.90 -17.40
N THR A 9 8.08 -26.02 -16.12
CA THR A 9 7.45 -25.23 -15.04
C THR A 9 7.78 -23.74 -15.13
N LYS A 10 9.00 -23.36 -15.54
CA LYS A 10 9.39 -21.96 -15.71
C LYS A 10 8.69 -21.27 -16.89
N LEU A 11 8.42 -22.01 -17.99
CA LEU A 11 7.63 -21.47 -19.11
C LEU A 11 6.16 -21.27 -18.74
N LEU A 12 5.59 -22.17 -17.92
CA LEU A 12 4.18 -22.09 -17.52
C LEU A 12 3.90 -20.89 -16.61
N LEU A 13 4.85 -20.50 -15.75
CA LEU A 13 4.73 -19.32 -14.88
C LEU A 13 4.95 -17.98 -15.63
N LEU A 14 5.67 -17.99 -16.76
CA LEU A 14 5.88 -16.78 -17.58
C LEU A 14 4.68 -16.47 -18.49
N GLY A 15 3.82 -17.46 -18.77
CA GLY A 15 2.58 -17.26 -19.53
C GLY A 15 1.40 -16.74 -18.72
N ALA A 16 1.43 -16.90 -17.39
CA ALA A 16 0.30 -16.53 -16.52
C ALA A 16 0.13 -15.02 -16.31
N THR A 17 1.18 -14.21 -16.52
CA THR A 17 1.11 -12.75 -16.40
C THR A 17 0.47 -12.06 -17.61
N ALA A 18 0.30 -12.75 -18.74
CA ALA A 18 -0.30 -12.18 -19.95
C ALA A 18 -1.85 -12.18 -19.94
N LEU A 19 -2.47 -12.74 -18.90
CA LEU A 19 -3.93 -12.88 -18.76
C LEU A 19 -4.55 -11.97 -17.69
N ALA A 20 -3.79 -11.02 -17.15
CA ALA A 20 -4.38 -9.94 -16.37
C ALA A 20 -5.21 -9.06 -17.32
N GLY A 21 -6.48 -9.43 -17.52
CA GLY A 21 -7.44 -8.62 -18.25
C GLY A 21 -7.47 -7.21 -17.65
N VAL A 22 -7.53 -6.20 -18.51
CA VAL A 22 -7.82 -4.82 -18.09
C VAL A 22 -9.05 -4.85 -17.20
N ALA A 23 -8.92 -4.31 -15.97
CA ALA A 23 -10.05 -4.16 -15.07
C ALA A 23 -11.11 -3.29 -15.77
N GLN A 24 -12.17 -3.91 -16.26
CA GLN A 24 -13.31 -3.18 -16.82
C GLN A 24 -14.16 -2.70 -15.66
N ALA A 25 -14.43 -1.40 -15.62
CA ALA A 25 -15.41 -0.85 -14.70
C ALA A 25 -16.79 -1.45 -15.03
N ASP A 26 -17.46 -2.02 -14.02
CA ASP A 26 -18.85 -2.46 -14.18
C ASP A 26 -19.76 -1.23 -14.21
N THR A 27 -20.15 -0.83 -15.42
CA THR A 27 -21.10 0.27 -15.63
C THR A 27 -22.56 -0.20 -15.74
N GLY A 28 -22.84 -1.48 -15.45
CA GLY A 28 -24.16 -2.08 -15.66
C GLY A 28 -24.63 -2.00 -17.12
N GLY A 29 -23.69 -2.05 -18.07
CA GLY A 29 -23.96 -1.94 -19.50
C GLY A 29 -24.34 -0.53 -19.99
N LYS A 30 -24.24 0.49 -19.13
CA LYS A 30 -24.54 1.88 -19.50
C LYS A 30 -23.28 2.58 -19.98
N SER A 31 -23.43 3.37 -21.05
CA SER A 31 -22.39 4.29 -21.48
C SER A 31 -22.25 5.42 -20.46
N THR A 32 -21.02 5.67 -20.00
CA THR A 32 -20.69 6.77 -19.10
C THR A 32 -19.70 7.70 -19.79
N THR A 33 -19.97 9.00 -19.76
CA THR A 33 -19.09 10.03 -20.33
C THR A 33 -18.63 10.96 -19.23
N ALA A 34 -17.36 11.35 -19.24
CA ALA A 34 -16.80 12.41 -18.40
C ALA A 34 -16.07 13.43 -19.28
N THR A 35 -16.15 14.71 -18.93
CA THR A 35 -15.42 15.80 -19.59
C THR A 35 -14.48 16.44 -18.57
N ILE A 36 -13.22 16.65 -18.94
CA ILE A 36 -12.20 17.26 -18.09
C ILE A 36 -11.88 18.65 -18.64
N HIS A 37 -12.09 19.68 -17.82
CA HIS A 37 -11.74 21.07 -18.14
C HIS A 37 -10.38 21.42 -17.50
N ALA A 38 -9.29 21.06 -18.19
CA ALA A 38 -7.93 21.26 -17.67
C ALA A 38 -7.46 22.73 -17.63
N ASP A 39 -8.21 23.63 -18.28
CA ASP A 39 -8.00 25.08 -18.34
C ASP A 39 -8.66 25.84 -17.17
N THR A 40 -9.52 25.16 -16.40
CA THR A 40 -10.26 25.75 -15.28
C THR A 40 -9.79 25.11 -13.96
N PRO A 41 -8.72 25.62 -13.32
CA PRO A 41 -8.19 25.03 -12.10
C PRO A 41 -9.22 25.08 -10.97
N GLY A 42 -9.41 23.95 -10.30
CA GLY A 42 -10.22 23.84 -9.09
C GLY A 42 -9.48 24.28 -7.82
N PRO A 43 -10.09 24.08 -6.64
CA PRO A 43 -9.42 24.31 -5.36
C PRO A 43 -8.15 23.46 -5.20
N VAL A 44 -7.14 24.01 -4.55
CA VAL A 44 -5.94 23.26 -4.17
C VAL A 44 -6.27 22.30 -3.05
N TYR A 45 -5.94 21.02 -3.23
CA TYR A 45 -6.10 20.01 -2.18
C TYR A 45 -5.03 20.20 -1.10
N ASN A 46 -5.46 20.25 0.16
CA ASN A 46 -4.52 20.13 1.28
C ASN A 46 -4.02 18.67 1.35
N LYS A 47 -2.69 18.48 1.39
CA LYS A 47 -2.07 17.15 1.51
C LYS A 47 -2.60 16.35 2.69
N ASP A 48 -3.03 17.00 3.77
CA ASP A 48 -3.43 16.35 5.02
C ASP A 48 -4.70 15.49 4.87
N ILE A 49 -5.43 15.61 3.75
CA ILE A 49 -6.50 14.67 3.40
C ILE A 49 -5.99 13.22 3.23
N PHE A 50 -4.69 13.04 3.01
CA PHE A 50 -4.01 11.73 2.91
C PHE A 50 -3.37 11.29 4.24
N THR A 51 -3.79 11.87 5.36
CA THR A 51 -3.32 11.50 6.71
C THR A 51 -3.53 10.01 7.01
N GLN A 52 -2.70 9.47 7.90
CA GLN A 52 -2.82 8.11 8.43
C GLN A 52 -3.21 8.12 9.91
N PHE A 53 -3.57 6.94 10.41
CA PHE A 53 -4.01 6.72 11.78
C PHE A 53 -3.34 5.47 12.36
N ALA A 54 -2.72 5.59 13.53
CA ALA A 54 -2.02 4.51 14.22
C ALA A 54 -2.48 4.43 15.68
N GLU A 55 -3.20 3.36 16.02
CA GLU A 55 -3.70 3.10 17.37
C GLU A 55 -2.98 1.90 18.00
N HIS A 56 -2.89 1.88 19.33
CA HIS A 56 -2.47 0.69 20.09
C HIS A 56 -3.53 -0.43 19.98
N LEU A 57 -3.65 -1.02 18.79
CA LEU A 57 -4.67 -2.00 18.46
C LEU A 57 -4.04 -3.17 17.71
N GLY A 58 -4.11 -4.36 18.30
CA GLY A 58 -3.51 -5.57 17.75
C GLY A 58 -2.02 -5.40 17.42
N ASN A 59 -1.63 -5.74 16.19
CA ASN A 59 -0.26 -5.62 15.71
C ASN A 59 0.04 -4.29 15.00
N GLY A 60 -0.86 -3.29 15.09
CA GLY A 60 -0.68 -2.00 14.40
C GLY A 60 0.60 -1.28 14.86
N ILE A 61 0.81 -1.21 16.17
CA ILE A 61 2.05 -0.66 16.75
C ILE A 61 3.09 -1.75 16.93
N TYR A 62 2.81 -2.75 17.77
CA TYR A 62 3.77 -3.80 18.10
C TYR A 62 3.83 -4.85 16.98
N GLY A 63 4.99 -4.99 16.35
CA GLY A 63 5.22 -5.81 15.15
C GLY A 63 4.96 -5.06 13.84
N GLY A 64 3.93 -4.20 13.79
CA GLY A 64 3.59 -3.38 12.62
C GLY A 64 4.53 -2.19 12.42
N LEU A 65 4.82 -1.42 13.47
CA LEU A 65 5.76 -0.30 13.44
C LEU A 65 6.95 -0.55 14.35
N TRP A 66 6.68 -0.81 15.62
CA TRP A 66 7.69 -1.05 16.65
C TRP A 66 8.02 -2.53 16.76
N VAL A 67 9.30 -2.86 16.54
CA VAL A 67 9.84 -4.22 16.70
C VAL A 67 10.82 -4.33 17.87
N GLY A 68 11.23 -3.20 18.47
CA GLY A 68 12.23 -3.13 19.53
C GLY A 68 13.66 -2.97 18.99
N LYS A 69 14.53 -2.30 19.76
CA LYS A 69 15.90 -1.96 19.32
C LYS A 69 16.77 -3.20 19.06
N ASP A 70 16.59 -4.23 19.89
CA ASP A 70 17.37 -5.48 19.82
C ASP A 70 16.74 -6.53 18.88
N SER A 71 15.72 -6.14 18.10
CA SER A 71 15.07 -7.05 17.16
C SER A 71 16.00 -7.46 16.03
N LYS A 72 15.85 -8.72 15.59
CA LYS A 72 16.51 -9.22 14.37
C LYS A 72 15.94 -8.58 13.10
N ILE A 73 14.78 -7.94 13.17
CA ILE A 73 14.18 -7.21 12.06
C ILE A 73 14.96 -5.89 11.89
N PRO A 74 15.47 -5.58 10.68
CA PRO A 74 16.19 -4.34 10.42
C PRO A 74 15.36 -3.12 10.83
N ASN A 75 15.89 -2.31 11.75
CA ASN A 75 15.16 -1.22 12.37
C ASN A 75 16.05 -0.01 12.64
N THR A 76 15.42 1.15 12.79
CA THR A 76 16.04 2.39 13.27
C THR A 76 15.34 2.78 14.55
N ASN A 77 16.08 2.84 15.66
CA ASN A 77 15.54 3.16 16.99
C ASN A 77 14.36 2.26 17.43
N GLY A 78 14.26 1.02 16.93
CA GLY A 78 13.17 0.09 17.22
C GLY A 78 12.02 0.11 16.21
N PHE A 79 12.01 1.01 15.23
CA PHE A 79 11.02 1.04 14.15
C PHE A 79 11.54 0.31 12.91
N ARG A 80 10.77 -0.63 12.37
CA ARG A 80 11.19 -1.44 11.22
C ARG A 80 11.37 -0.60 9.95
N ASN A 81 12.52 -0.76 9.29
CA ASN A 81 12.97 0.12 8.21
C ASN A 81 12.14 -0.02 6.93
N ASP A 82 11.60 -1.20 6.67
CA ASP A 82 10.76 -1.50 5.52
C ASP A 82 9.44 -0.71 5.56
N VAL A 83 8.75 -0.69 6.71
CA VAL A 83 7.51 0.07 6.86
C VAL A 83 7.77 1.57 6.86
N VAL A 84 8.83 2.04 7.54
CA VAL A 84 9.19 3.46 7.53
C VAL A 84 9.51 3.93 6.11
N SER A 85 10.23 3.14 5.31
CA SER A 85 10.50 3.48 3.91
C SER A 85 9.23 3.54 3.08
N ALA A 86 8.33 2.56 3.22
CA ALA A 86 7.06 2.56 2.51
C ALA A 86 6.17 3.78 2.86
N LEU A 87 6.13 4.20 4.13
CA LEU A 87 5.40 5.41 4.54
C LEU A 87 6.01 6.69 3.95
N ARG A 88 7.34 6.74 3.75
CA ARG A 88 8.01 7.85 3.08
C ARG A 88 7.70 7.88 1.59
N ASP A 89 7.72 6.72 0.93
CA ASP A 89 7.39 6.60 -0.50
C ASP A 89 5.93 7.01 -0.77
N LEU A 90 5.01 6.72 0.15
CA LEU A 90 3.63 7.18 0.12
C LEU A 90 3.47 8.68 0.44
N SER A 91 4.54 9.37 0.83
CA SER A 91 4.52 10.78 1.23
C SER A 91 3.48 11.08 2.32
N VAL A 92 3.38 10.19 3.32
CA VAL A 92 2.41 10.34 4.41
C VAL A 92 2.61 11.69 5.13
N PRO A 93 1.59 12.58 5.12
CA PRO A 93 1.76 13.95 5.58
C PRO A 93 1.70 14.09 7.10
N VAL A 94 0.83 13.31 7.74
CA VAL A 94 0.50 13.35 9.17
C VAL A 94 0.08 11.94 9.60
N ILE A 95 0.39 11.59 10.85
CA ILE A 95 -0.09 10.36 11.51
C ILE A 95 -0.72 10.75 12.85
N ARG A 96 -2.00 10.42 13.05
CA ARG A 96 -2.68 10.56 14.36
C ARG A 96 -2.40 9.33 15.23
N TRP A 97 -2.03 9.54 16.50
CA TRP A 97 -1.69 8.54 17.53
C TRP A 97 -1.90 9.18 18.93
N PRO A 98 -2.20 8.46 20.04
CA PRO A 98 -2.28 6.99 20.25
C PRO A 98 -3.63 6.37 19.92
N GLY A 99 -4.61 7.19 19.56
CA GLY A 99 -5.76 6.83 18.75
C GLY A 99 -7.00 6.27 19.42
N GLY A 100 -8.12 6.45 18.72
CA GLY A 100 -9.41 5.77 18.97
C GLY A 100 -9.84 5.82 20.43
N CYS A 101 -10.39 4.69 20.89
CA CYS A 101 -10.79 4.50 22.27
C CYS A 101 -9.58 4.30 23.19
N PHE A 102 -8.41 3.92 22.66
CA PHE A 102 -7.20 3.76 23.45
C PHE A 102 -6.68 5.10 24.02
N ALA A 103 -7.01 6.21 23.37
CA ALA A 103 -6.55 7.54 23.77
C ALA A 103 -7.38 8.19 24.90
N ASP A 104 -8.56 7.64 25.20
CA ASP A 104 -9.43 8.09 26.29
C ASP A 104 -8.95 7.55 27.66
#